data_AF-A0A8J3K7S9-F1
#
_entry.id   AF-A0A8J3K7S9-F1
#
_cell.length_a   1.000
_cell.length_b   1.000
_cell.length_c   1.000
_cell.angle_alpha   90.00
_cell.angle_beta   90.00
_cell.angle_gamma   90.00
#
_symmetry.space_group_name_H-M   'P 1'
#
loop_
_entity.id
_entity.type
_entity.pdbx_description
1 polymer ?
#
loop_
_entity_poly.entity_id
_entity_poly.type
_entity_poly.pdbx_seq_one_letter_code
_entity_poly.pdbx_strand_id
1 'polypeptide(L)'
;MTDKPLSDALVAHAEVQNAETFERRHDRHVTFEEPVSIDLTEAERHLLVRGFGEWGGPAHATDALAVAMGFQAVADMYQQTDRLRAAIKAGHPLSRQDWRRSLLATEIVFASDIFGSGYEWSTTTGLSDEETMRTLRRLQHKLAMQARVHNV
;
A
#
# COMPACT_ATOMS: atom_id res chain seq x y z
N MET A 1 14.08 -15.76 -60.77
CA MET A 1 13.00 -14.83 -60.38
C MET A 1 12.45 -15.32 -59.06
N THR A 2 13.12 -15.12 -57.91
CA THR A 2 13.09 -13.92 -57.04
C THR A 2 11.69 -13.50 -56.63
N ASP A 3 11.16 -14.22 -55.63
CA ASP A 3 9.92 -13.87 -54.91
C ASP A 3 10.17 -13.81 -53.39
N LYS A 4 11.34 -13.28 -53.01
CA LYS A 4 11.76 -13.11 -51.61
C LYS A 4 11.63 -11.68 -51.01
N PRO A 5 11.30 -10.58 -51.72
CA PRO A 5 11.35 -9.25 -51.09
C PRO A 5 10.12 -8.91 -50.23
N LEU A 6 8.96 -9.55 -50.47
CA LEU A 6 7.71 -9.22 -49.77
C LEU A 6 7.59 -9.90 -48.39
N SER A 7 8.19 -11.08 -48.23
CA SER A 7 8.22 -11.83 -46.96
C SER A 7 9.02 -11.07 -45.89
N ASP A 8 10.23 -10.62 -46.26
CA ASP A 8 11.15 -10.01 -45.30
C ASP A 8 10.64 -8.63 -44.83
N ALA A 9 9.92 -7.90 -45.68
CA ALA A 9 9.30 -6.61 -45.33
C ALA A 9 8.09 -6.77 -44.38
N LEU A 10 7.29 -7.84 -44.52
CA LEU A 10 6.17 -8.14 -43.62
C LEU A 10 6.66 -8.59 -42.25
N VAL A 11 7.73 -9.38 -42.20
CA VAL A 11 8.37 -9.81 -40.94
C VAL A 11 8.95 -8.59 -40.21
N ALA A 12 9.69 -7.72 -40.92
CA ALA A 12 10.23 -6.49 -40.33
C ALA A 12 9.14 -5.56 -39.79
N HIS A 13 8.02 -5.40 -40.52
CA HIS A 13 6.89 -4.60 -40.03
C HIS A 13 6.22 -5.18 -38.79
N ALA A 14 6.07 -6.50 -38.71
CA ALA A 14 5.49 -7.19 -37.55
C ALA A 14 6.42 -7.12 -36.33
N GLU A 15 7.74 -7.21 -36.52
CA GLU A 15 8.74 -7.07 -35.46
C GLU A 15 8.78 -5.64 -34.89
N VAL A 16 8.70 -4.62 -35.75
CA VAL A 16 8.62 -3.21 -35.31
C VAL A 16 7.31 -2.94 -34.58
N GLN A 17 6.17 -3.43 -35.07
CA GLN A 17 4.89 -3.28 -34.37
C GLN A 17 4.87 -4.03 -33.02
N ASN A 18 5.51 -5.19 -32.93
CA ASN A 18 5.63 -5.93 -31.68
C ASN A 18 6.57 -5.23 -30.69
N ALA A 19 7.68 -4.65 -31.15
CA ALA A 19 8.57 -3.84 -30.32
C ALA A 19 7.86 -2.58 -29.80
N GLU A 20 7.14 -1.86 -30.65
CA GLU A 20 6.34 -0.69 -30.25
C GLU A 20 5.16 -1.03 -29.33
N THR A 21 4.61 -2.25 -29.45
CA THR A 21 3.55 -2.74 -28.56
C THR A 21 4.12 -3.20 -27.21
N PHE A 22 5.34 -3.74 -27.20
CA PHE A 22 6.05 -4.13 -26.00
C PHE A 22 6.54 -2.91 -25.21
N GLU A 23 7.10 -1.91 -25.88
CA GLU A 23 7.50 -0.63 -25.27
C GLU A 23 6.30 0.13 -24.71
N ARG A 24 5.17 0.18 -25.44
CA ARG A 24 3.92 0.76 -24.92
C ARG A 24 3.34 0.02 -23.70
N ARG A 25 3.70 -1.25 -23.50
CA ARG A 25 3.25 -2.04 -22.34
C ARG A 25 4.15 -1.84 -21.12
N HIS A 26 5.37 -1.34 -21.30
CA HIS A 26 6.36 -1.14 -20.24
C HIS A 26 6.41 0.29 -19.67
N ASP A 27 5.70 1.26 -20.26
CA ASP A 27 5.85 2.68 -19.90
C ASP A 27 4.65 3.29 -19.13
N ARG A 28 4.05 2.51 -18.23
CA ARG A 28 3.37 3.11 -17.07
C ARG A 28 4.33 3.03 -15.89
N HIS A 29 5.28 3.97 -15.83
CA HIS A 29 6.00 4.24 -14.60
C HIS A 29 4.98 4.63 -13.53
N VAL A 30 4.62 3.65 -12.70
CA VAL A 30 3.82 3.88 -11.50
C VAL A 30 4.69 4.70 -10.56
N THR A 31 4.41 6.00 -10.45
CA THR A 31 5.18 6.88 -9.55
C THR A 31 4.65 6.72 -8.12
N PHE A 32 5.55 6.58 -7.15
CA PHE A 32 5.18 6.29 -5.76
C PHE A 32 4.40 7.40 -5.09
N GLU A 33 4.64 8.63 -5.54
CA GLU A 33 4.01 9.85 -5.04
C GLU A 33 2.64 10.12 -5.67
N GLU A 34 2.26 9.42 -6.73
CA GLU A 34 0.96 9.61 -7.38
C GLU A 34 -0.19 9.30 -6.40
N PRO A 35 -1.08 10.26 -6.13
CA PRO A 35 -2.22 10.02 -5.25
C PRO A 35 -3.21 9.04 -5.87
N VAL A 36 -3.54 7.98 -5.13
CA VAL A 36 -4.53 6.97 -5.49
C VAL A 36 -5.70 7.04 -4.52
N SER A 37 -6.89 7.27 -5.06
CA SER A 37 -8.14 7.16 -4.28
C SER A 37 -8.54 5.70 -4.14
N ILE A 38 -8.87 5.29 -2.92
CA ILE A 38 -9.33 3.93 -2.60
C ILE A 38 -10.69 4.07 -1.93
N ASP A 39 -11.69 3.37 -2.46
CA ASP A 39 -13.02 3.31 -1.87
C ASP A 39 -13.01 2.39 -0.64
N LEU A 40 -12.70 2.98 0.52
CA LEU A 40 -12.73 2.33 1.82
C LEU A 40 -14.13 2.37 2.41
N THR A 41 -14.58 1.21 2.87
CA THR A 41 -15.74 1.13 3.76
C THR A 41 -15.42 1.81 5.10
N GLU A 42 -16.45 2.14 5.86
CA GLU A 42 -16.26 2.74 7.18
C GLU A 42 -15.44 1.83 8.12
N ALA A 43 -15.66 0.51 8.07
CA ALA A 43 -14.89 -0.44 8.87
C ALA A 43 -13.39 -0.47 8.50
N GLU A 44 -13.07 -0.43 7.21
CA GLU A 44 -11.67 -0.39 6.74
C GLU A 44 -10.99 0.94 7.09
N ARG A 45 -11.72 2.06 6.94
CA ARG A 45 -11.25 3.39 7.34
C ARG A 45 -11.01 3.44 8.85
N HIS A 46 -11.96 2.93 9.63
CA HIS A 46 -11.88 2.87 11.08
C HIS A 46 -10.69 2.04 11.52
N LEU A 47 -10.48 0.86 10.94
CA LEU A 47 -9.34 -0.01 11.25
C LEU A 47 -8.00 0.71 11.04
N LEU A 48 -7.78 1.34 9.88
CA LEU A 48 -6.55 2.09 9.61
C LEU A 48 -6.33 3.24 10.60
N VAL A 49 -7.39 3.98 10.92
CA VAL A 49 -7.33 5.11 11.86
C VAL A 49 -7.01 4.66 13.28
N ARG A 50 -7.56 3.52 13.70
CA ARG A 50 -7.28 2.88 15.00
C ARG A 50 -5.86 2.34 15.05
N GLY A 51 -5.44 1.55 14.06
CA GLY A 51 -4.09 1.00 13.98
C GLY A 51 -3.02 2.08 14.10
N PHE A 52 -3.20 3.21 13.42
CA PHE A 52 -2.29 4.34 13.57
C PHE A 52 -2.34 5.04 14.94
N GLY A 53 -3.49 5.03 15.62
CA GLY A 53 -3.62 5.60 16.96
C GLY A 53 -2.81 4.84 18.01
N GLU A 54 -2.65 3.52 17.85
CA GLU A 54 -1.95 2.67 18.80
C GLU A 54 -0.44 2.94 18.87
N TRP A 55 0.17 3.45 17.79
CA TRP A 55 1.58 3.86 17.78
C TRP A 55 1.89 5.09 18.64
N GLY A 56 0.90 5.92 18.94
CA GLY A 56 0.99 7.00 19.93
C GLY A 56 0.61 6.56 21.35
N GLY A 57 0.34 5.27 21.56
CA GLY A 57 -0.13 4.69 22.82
C GLY A 57 0.72 3.48 23.23
N PRO A 58 0.13 2.27 23.38
CA PRO A 58 0.80 1.10 23.96
C PRO A 58 1.88 0.47 23.07
N ALA A 59 1.91 0.78 21.77
CA ALA A 59 2.90 0.20 20.87
C ALA A 59 4.27 0.88 21.02
N HIS A 60 5.33 0.09 20.83
CA HIS A 60 6.71 0.51 21.07
C HIS A 60 7.52 0.49 19.77
N ALA A 61 7.39 1.56 18.99
CA ALA A 61 8.16 1.72 17.76
C ALA A 61 9.66 1.88 18.07
N THR A 62 10.50 1.24 17.24
CA THR A 62 11.94 1.47 17.18
C THR A 62 12.30 2.10 15.85
N ASP A 63 13.43 2.79 15.75
CA ASP A 63 13.85 3.40 14.47
C ASP A 63 14.02 2.34 13.37
N ALA A 64 14.57 1.18 13.71
CA ALA A 64 14.72 0.07 12.76
C ALA A 64 13.35 -0.40 12.22
N LEU A 65 12.35 -0.51 13.09
CA LEU A 65 11.00 -0.90 12.68
C LEU A 65 10.30 0.20 11.88
N ALA A 66 10.43 1.46 12.29
CA ALA A 66 9.90 2.61 11.56
C ALA A 66 10.45 2.66 10.13
N VAL A 67 11.77 2.46 9.98
CA VAL A 67 12.43 2.35 8.66
C VAL A 67 11.91 1.16 7.87
N ALA A 68 11.75 -0.01 8.49
CA ALA A 68 11.19 -1.18 7.83
C ALA A 68 9.75 -0.97 7.31
N MET A 69 8.96 -0.13 8.00
CA MET A 69 7.61 0.26 7.57
C MET A 69 7.59 1.36 6.49
N GLY A 70 8.74 1.97 6.18
CA GLY A 70 8.88 3.01 5.16
C GLY A 70 8.82 4.45 5.68
N PHE A 71 9.07 4.66 6.98
CA PHE A 71 9.30 5.97 7.59
C PHE A 71 10.80 6.26 7.69
N GLN A 72 11.19 7.49 8.00
CA GLN A 72 12.62 7.84 8.17
C GLN A 72 13.18 7.45 9.54
N ALA A 73 12.36 7.55 10.59
CA ALA A 73 12.66 7.24 11.98
C ALA A 73 11.35 7.25 12.79
N VAL A 74 11.39 6.94 14.09
CA VAL A 74 10.20 7.00 14.97
C VAL A 74 9.58 8.40 14.99
N ALA A 75 10.39 9.46 15.01
CA ALA A 75 9.89 10.83 15.01
C ALA A 75 9.11 11.18 13.73
N ASP A 76 9.62 10.78 12.55
CA ASP A 76 8.89 10.93 11.28
C ASP A 76 7.63 10.07 11.29
N MET A 77 7.72 8.83 11.78
CA MET A 77 6.57 7.94 11.88
C MET A 77 5.41 8.59 12.64
N TYR A 78 5.65 9.23 13.79
CA TYR A 78 4.63 9.91 14.57
C TYR A 78 4.01 11.11 13.84
N GLN A 79 4.83 11.96 13.23
CA GLN A 79 4.32 13.08 12.43
C GLN A 79 3.47 12.60 11.24
N GLN A 80 3.93 11.56 10.56
CA GLN A 80 3.24 11.02 9.39
C GLN A 80 1.97 10.27 9.80
N THR A 81 1.94 9.57 10.94
CA THR A 81 0.72 8.90 11.41
C THR A 81 -0.41 9.89 11.62
N ASP A 82 -0.14 11.05 12.22
CA ASP A 82 -1.17 12.07 12.39
C ASP A 82 -1.68 12.62 11.05
N ARG A 83 -0.76 12.93 10.11
CA ARG A 83 -1.11 13.38 8.75
C ARG A 83 -1.98 12.34 8.03
N LEU A 84 -1.56 11.07 8.06
CA LEU A 84 -2.24 9.99 7.36
C LEU A 84 -3.60 9.68 7.98
N ARG A 85 -3.70 9.68 9.32
CA ARG A 85 -4.99 9.52 10.02
C ARG A 85 -5.98 10.60 9.60
N ALA A 86 -5.55 11.85 9.53
CA ALA A 86 -6.42 12.95 9.09
C ALA A 86 -6.87 12.77 7.64
N ALA A 87 -5.95 12.44 6.72
CA ALA A 87 -6.26 12.20 5.31
C ALA A 87 -7.22 11.01 5.12
N ILE A 88 -6.97 9.88 5.81
CA ILE A 88 -7.82 8.69 5.77
C ILE A 88 -9.20 8.99 6.35
N LYS A 89 -9.30 9.72 7.48
CA LYS A 89 -10.61 10.14 8.03
C LYS A 89 -11.40 11.00 7.04
N ALA A 90 -10.73 11.92 6.36
CA ALA A 90 -11.34 12.81 5.38
C ALA A 90 -11.62 12.14 4.02
N GLY A 91 -11.15 10.91 3.80
CA GLY A 91 -11.29 10.23 2.50
C GLY A 91 -10.43 10.84 1.40
N HIS A 92 -9.34 11.52 1.76
CA HIS A 92 -8.41 12.05 0.78
C HIS A 92 -7.59 10.93 0.12
N PRO A 93 -7.26 11.06 -1.18
CA PRO A 93 -6.29 10.19 -1.83
C PRO A 93 -4.93 10.22 -1.13
N LEU A 94 -4.25 9.08 -1.11
CA LEU A 94 -2.89 8.95 -0.59
C LEU A 94 -1.94 8.48 -1.68
N SER A 95 -0.67 8.79 -1.54
CA SER A 95 0.36 8.20 -2.39
C SER A 95 0.43 6.67 -2.20
N ARG A 96 1.05 5.96 -3.14
CA ARG A 96 1.18 4.49 -3.02
C ARG A 96 2.06 4.09 -1.85
N GLN A 97 3.11 4.88 -1.59
CA GLN A 97 3.96 4.72 -0.41
C GLN A 97 3.15 4.95 0.88
N ASP A 98 2.30 5.98 0.90
CA ASP A 98 1.41 6.26 2.02
C ASP A 98 0.43 5.11 2.29
N TRP A 99 -0.14 4.51 1.24
CA TRP A 99 -0.98 3.32 1.39
C TRP A 99 -0.20 2.13 1.93
N ARG A 100 1.01 1.88 1.41
CA ARG A 100 1.87 0.77 1.85
C ARG A 100 2.23 0.89 3.33
N ARG A 101 2.73 2.05 3.76
CA ARG A 101 3.11 2.26 5.17
C ARG A 101 1.89 2.23 6.10
N SER A 102 0.72 2.67 5.63
CA SER A 102 -0.53 2.55 6.40
C SER A 102 -0.94 1.11 6.64
N LEU A 103 -0.84 0.28 5.60
CA LEU A 103 -1.13 -1.14 5.71
C LEU A 103 -0.14 -1.84 6.64
N LEU A 104 1.17 -1.69 6.40
CA LEU A 104 2.22 -2.34 7.19
C LEU A 104 2.16 -1.95 8.68
N ALA A 105 2.01 -0.66 8.96
CA ALA A 105 1.91 -0.18 10.35
C ALA A 105 0.68 -0.74 11.06
N THR A 106 -0.44 -0.92 10.34
CA THR A 106 -1.66 -1.52 10.91
C THR A 106 -1.51 -3.02 11.12
N GLU A 107 -0.85 -3.73 10.20
CA GLU A 107 -0.59 -5.17 10.33
C GLU A 107 0.29 -5.48 11.54
N ILE A 108 1.39 -4.74 11.68
CA ILE A 108 2.36 -4.96 12.76
C ILE A 108 1.75 -4.62 14.12
N VAL A 109 1.05 -3.48 14.22
CA VAL A 109 0.50 -3.03 15.50
C VAL A 109 -0.64 -3.93 16.00
N PHE A 110 -1.38 -4.54 15.08
CA PHE A 110 -2.40 -5.52 15.42
C PHE A 110 -1.78 -6.88 15.79
N ALA A 111 -0.84 -7.40 15.00
CA ALA A 111 -0.42 -8.79 15.12
C ALA A 111 0.72 -9.04 16.14
N SER A 112 1.40 -7.99 16.62
CA SER A 112 2.57 -8.11 17.48
C SER A 112 2.29 -7.65 18.91
N ASP A 113 2.66 -8.48 19.89
CA ASP A 113 2.73 -8.07 21.30
C ASP A 113 4.10 -7.50 21.69
N ILE A 114 5.13 -7.72 20.86
CA ILE A 114 6.49 -7.25 21.13
C ILE A 114 6.62 -5.78 20.76
N PHE A 115 6.10 -5.40 19.60
CA PHE A 115 6.19 -4.04 19.08
C PHE A 115 4.85 -3.34 19.01
N GLY A 116 3.76 -4.11 18.91
CA GLY A 116 2.41 -3.60 18.69
C GLY A 116 1.57 -3.58 19.96
N SER A 117 0.26 -3.63 19.75
CA SER A 117 -0.80 -3.58 20.75
C SER A 117 -1.61 -4.89 20.74
N GLY A 118 -1.09 -6.02 20.24
CA GLY A 118 -1.91 -7.22 19.98
C GLY A 118 -2.74 -7.68 21.19
N TYR A 119 -2.10 -7.84 22.34
CA TYR A 119 -2.74 -8.23 23.60
C TYR A 119 -3.79 -7.21 24.06
N GLU A 120 -3.50 -5.92 23.90
CA GLU A 120 -4.37 -4.81 24.32
C GLU A 120 -5.34 -4.35 23.23
N TRP A 121 -5.32 -4.99 22.05
CA TRP A 121 -5.94 -4.46 20.83
C TRP A 121 -7.44 -4.30 21.01
N SER A 122 -8.11 -5.35 21.50
CA SER A 122 -9.55 -5.33 21.72
C SER A 122 -9.96 -4.33 22.81
N THR A 123 -9.14 -4.17 23.85
CA THR A 123 -9.38 -3.22 24.94
C THR A 123 -9.24 -1.76 24.47
N THR A 124 -8.18 -1.46 23.71
CA THR A 124 -7.83 -0.11 23.31
C THR A 124 -8.65 0.36 22.12
N THR A 125 -8.92 -0.52 21.15
CA THR A 125 -9.62 -0.19 19.90
C THR A 125 -11.11 -0.52 19.92
N GLY A 126 -11.54 -1.47 20.76
CA GLY A 126 -12.90 -2.04 20.73
C GLY A 126 -13.14 -3.03 19.58
N LEU A 127 -12.11 -3.38 18.81
CA LEU A 127 -12.20 -4.31 17.69
C LEU A 127 -11.77 -5.71 18.14
N SER A 128 -12.58 -6.74 17.84
CA SER A 128 -12.13 -8.12 18.06
C SER A 128 -11.07 -8.54 17.04
N ASP A 129 -10.27 -9.55 17.38
CA ASP A 129 -9.29 -10.14 16.45
C ASP A 129 -9.94 -10.69 15.19
N GLU A 130 -11.10 -11.35 15.34
CA GLU A 130 -11.82 -11.93 14.20
C GLU A 130 -12.29 -10.84 13.22
N GLU A 131 -12.92 -9.78 13.73
CA GLU A 131 -13.37 -8.64 12.92
C GLU A 131 -12.19 -7.91 12.29
N THR A 132 -11.10 -7.74 13.05
CA THR A 132 -9.88 -7.09 12.58
C THR A 132 -9.26 -7.89 11.45
N MET A 133 -9.04 -9.19 11.62
CA MET A 133 -8.49 -10.07 10.59
C MET A 133 -9.33 -10.10 9.32
N ARG A 134 -10.66 -10.20 9.45
CA ARG A 134 -11.58 -10.18 8.30
C ARG A 134 -11.49 -8.87 7.54
N THR A 135 -11.46 -7.74 8.24
CA THR A 135 -11.38 -6.41 7.64
C THR A 135 -10.01 -6.17 7.00
N LEU A 136 -8.94 -6.58 7.67
CA LEU A 136 -7.56 -6.46 7.20
C LEU A 136 -7.34 -7.24 5.89
N ARG A 137 -7.90 -8.46 5.77
CA ARG A 137 -7.81 -9.24 4.53
C ARG A 137 -8.48 -8.56 3.33
N ARG A 138 -9.61 -7.88 3.55
CA ARG A 138 -10.28 -7.09 2.51
C ARG A 138 -9.45 -5.88 2.11
N LEU A 139 -8.90 -5.18 3.11
CA LEU A 139 -8.03 -4.02 2.90
C LEU A 139 -6.76 -4.39 2.12
N GLN A 140 -6.07 -5.46 2.51
CA GLN A 140 -4.90 -6.01 1.81
C GLN A 140 -5.21 -6.27 0.34
N HIS A 141 -6.35 -6.90 0.05
CA HIS A 141 -6.77 -7.17 -1.32
C HIS A 141 -7.02 -5.88 -2.12
N LYS A 142 -7.76 -4.91 -1.56
CA LYS A 142 -8.02 -3.61 -2.23
C LYS A 142 -6.73 -2.85 -2.52
N LEU A 143 -5.84 -2.75 -1.54
CA LEU A 143 -4.59 -2.02 -1.69
C LEU A 143 -3.61 -2.71 -2.64
N ALA A 144 -3.58 -4.05 -2.66
CA ALA A 144 -2.82 -4.80 -3.66
C ALA A 144 -3.33 -4.55 -5.09
N MET A 145 -4.64 -4.54 -5.29
CA MET A 145 -5.24 -4.41 -6.63
C MET A 145 -5.24 -2.97 -7.16
N GLN A 146 -5.57 -2.00 -6.31
CA GLN A 146 -5.81 -0.61 -6.73
C GLN A 146 -4.57 0.28 -6.54
N ALA A 147 -3.96 0.21 -5.35
CA ALA A 147 -2.75 0.98 -5.04
C ALA A 147 -1.45 0.28 -5.45
N ARG A 148 -1.48 -1.03 -5.76
CA ARG A 148 -0.31 -1.84 -6.16
C ARG A 148 0.83 -1.78 -5.14
N VAL A 149 0.50 -1.80 -3.85
CA VAL A 149 1.44 -1.62 -2.73
C VAL A 149 2.58 -2.65 -2.64
N HIS A 150 2.49 -3.76 -3.39
CA HIS A 150 3.52 -4.80 -3.46
C HIS A 150 4.56 -4.58 -4.58
N ASN A 151 4.26 -3.74 -5.58
CA ASN A 151 5.15 -3.49 -6.73
C ASN A 151 6.01 -2.24 -6.49
N VAL A 152 6.49 -2.09 -5.25
CA VAL A 152 7.27 -0.95 -4.76
C VAL A 152 8.73 -1.34 -4.71
#